data_AF-A0A952X811-F1
#
_entry.id   AF-A0A952X811-F1
#
_cell.length_a   1.000
_cell.length_b   1.000
_cell.length_c   1.000
_cell.angle_alpha   90.00
_cell.angle_beta   90.00
_cell.angle_gamma   90.00
#
_symmetry.space_group_name_H-M   'P 1'
#
loop_
_entity.id
_entity.type
_entity.pdbx_description
1 polymer ?
#
loop_
_entity_poly.entity_id
_entity_poly.type
_entity_poly.pdbx_seq_one_letter_code
_entity_poly.pdbx_strand_id
1 'polypeptide(L)'
;MLLTALCLSLCLASPEPSFQPPFVPDHLNEKERSREHTLLTIAVYKSSFLPVNAPLSLWDSMYLEANPKLKQAIDEFNTGKRGQALKKIDVHTTKDRLHKQLLDLGFVWTEVPLTAGKKRYWTVTGDKTKDKNAKNLVMMQIYVHQDGSMVRIKSLGIPDKSGKYPQRLPQILLGVLLDISSQSPNDYDTSYDNEAFKVTVEGNPVPKSPSPKFGIKIPDYPGFSPSVLKKVPDILMGMVHISLEN
;
A
#
# COMPACT_ATOMS: atom_id res chain seq x y z
N MET A 1 14.90 -39.93 78.98
CA MET A 1 13.92 -40.23 77.92
C MET A 1 13.09 -38.97 77.68
N LEU A 2 13.33 -38.24 76.60
CA LEU A 2 12.51 -37.09 76.20
C LEU A 2 12.09 -37.31 74.74
N LEU A 3 10.78 -37.46 74.52
CA LEU A 3 10.17 -37.56 73.19
C LEU A 3 10.26 -36.19 72.49
N THR A 4 10.82 -36.17 71.29
CA THR A 4 10.78 -35.02 70.37
C THR A 4 9.58 -35.18 69.44
N ALA A 5 8.61 -34.28 69.56
CA ALA A 5 7.44 -34.23 68.68
C ALA A 5 7.79 -33.51 67.38
N LEU A 6 7.62 -34.21 66.26
CA LEU A 6 7.77 -33.68 64.89
C LEU A 6 6.48 -32.90 64.52
N CYS A 7 6.58 -31.59 64.36
CA CYS A 7 5.50 -30.79 63.74
C CYS A 7 5.70 -30.76 62.22
N LEU A 8 4.84 -31.48 61.48
CA LEU A 8 4.70 -31.30 60.04
C LEU A 8 3.93 -30.00 59.77
N SER A 9 4.61 -29.02 59.16
CA SER A 9 3.98 -27.82 58.62
C SER A 9 3.47 -28.11 57.21
N LEU A 10 2.15 -28.20 57.06
CA LEU A 10 1.46 -28.25 55.78
C LEU A 10 1.53 -26.87 55.12
N CYS A 11 2.41 -26.70 54.13
CA CYS A 11 2.38 -25.54 53.25
C CYS A 11 1.15 -25.65 52.32
N LEU A 12 0.06 -24.97 52.70
CA LEU A 12 -1.07 -24.72 51.81
C LEU A 12 -0.58 -23.74 50.72
N ALA A 13 -0.40 -24.24 49.49
CA ALA A 13 -0.10 -23.41 48.34
C ALA A 13 -1.23 -22.37 48.19
N SER A 14 -0.88 -21.09 48.27
CA SER A 14 -1.84 -20.02 48.01
C SER A 14 -2.34 -20.13 46.57
N PRO A 15 -3.65 -20.04 46.33
CA PRO A 15 -4.19 -20.09 44.97
C PRO A 15 -3.57 -18.99 44.13
N GLU A 16 -3.13 -19.32 42.92
CA GLU A 16 -2.59 -18.33 41.99
C GLU A 16 -3.65 -17.24 41.74
N PRO A 17 -3.24 -15.96 41.68
CA PRO A 17 -4.18 -14.88 41.43
C PRO A 17 -4.83 -15.07 40.05
N SER A 18 -6.16 -15.21 40.03
CA SER A 18 -6.92 -15.15 38.80
C SER A 18 -6.97 -13.70 38.31
N PHE A 19 -6.21 -13.37 37.28
CA PHE A 19 -6.32 -12.07 36.63
C PHE A 19 -7.64 -12.01 35.84
N GLN A 20 -8.39 -10.93 36.02
CA GLN A 20 -9.55 -10.67 35.18
C GLN A 20 -9.11 -10.51 33.72
N PRO A 21 -9.86 -11.06 32.75
CA PRO A 21 -9.60 -10.77 31.35
C PRO A 21 -9.69 -9.26 31.11
N PRO A 22 -8.88 -8.69 30.20
CA PRO A 22 -8.90 -7.27 29.93
C PRO A 22 -10.30 -6.82 29.51
N PHE A 23 -10.76 -5.70 30.05
CA PHE A 23 -12.01 -5.06 29.62
C PHE A 23 -11.86 -4.61 28.16
N VAL A 24 -12.66 -5.18 27.28
CA VAL A 24 -12.77 -4.79 25.86
C VAL A 24 -14.11 -4.08 25.70
N PRO A 25 -14.15 -2.74 25.54
CA PRO A 25 -15.40 -2.04 25.33
C PRO A 25 -16.08 -2.53 24.03
N ASP A 26 -17.38 -2.80 24.08
CA ASP A 26 -18.15 -3.23 22.90
C ASP A 26 -18.18 -2.14 21.81
N HIS A 27 -18.12 -0.87 22.22
CA HIS A 27 -18.10 0.28 21.32
C HIS A 27 -17.16 1.36 21.83
N LEU A 28 -16.22 1.77 20.98
CA LEU A 28 -15.29 2.86 21.23
C LEU A 28 -15.92 4.20 20.89
N ASN A 29 -15.60 5.24 21.66
CA ASN A 29 -15.98 6.61 21.32
C ASN A 29 -15.20 7.12 20.08
N GLU A 30 -15.60 8.27 19.52
CA GLU A 30 -14.96 8.81 18.31
C GLU A 30 -13.46 9.07 18.48
N LYS A 31 -13.05 9.60 19.64
CA LYS A 31 -11.65 9.86 19.98
C LYS A 31 -10.84 8.55 20.07
N GLU A 32 -11.41 7.52 20.67
CA GLU A 32 -10.82 6.18 20.77
C GLU A 32 -10.72 5.51 19.39
N ARG A 33 -11.77 5.57 18.56
CA ARG A 33 -11.71 5.07 17.18
C ARG A 33 -10.66 5.79 16.34
N SER A 34 -10.52 7.10 16.52
CA SER A 34 -9.49 7.91 15.88
C SER A 34 -8.09 7.52 16.37
N ARG A 35 -7.93 7.32 17.68
CA ARG A 35 -6.67 6.85 18.28
C ARG A 35 -6.28 5.47 17.78
N GLU A 36 -7.20 4.50 17.80
CA GLU A 36 -6.94 3.15 17.25
C GLU A 36 -6.58 3.20 15.77
N HIS A 37 -7.30 3.99 14.98
CA HIS A 37 -6.98 4.16 13.57
C HIS A 37 -5.58 4.75 13.37
N THR A 38 -5.19 5.73 14.20
CA THR A 38 -3.86 6.33 14.19
C THR A 38 -2.78 5.31 14.57
N LEU A 39 -2.98 4.55 15.64
CA LEU A 39 -2.05 3.50 16.07
C LEU A 39 -1.90 2.40 15.02
N LEU A 40 -3.01 1.98 14.40
CA LEU A 40 -2.97 1.02 13.30
C LEU A 40 -2.21 1.60 12.11
N THR A 41 -2.43 2.87 11.78
CA THR A 41 -1.71 3.57 10.69
C THR A 41 -0.20 3.57 10.95
N ILE A 42 0.22 3.87 12.18
CA ILE A 42 1.64 3.78 12.59
C ILE A 42 2.17 2.34 12.44
N ALA A 43 1.40 1.33 12.82
CA ALA A 43 1.81 -0.07 12.71
C ALA A 43 1.98 -0.51 11.24
N VAL A 44 1.04 -0.15 10.37
CA VAL A 44 1.11 -0.41 8.92
C VAL A 44 2.28 0.35 8.30
N TYR A 45 2.47 1.62 8.68
CA TYR A 45 3.61 2.42 8.26
C TYR A 45 4.93 1.72 8.57
N LYS A 46 5.17 1.33 9.83
CA LYS A 46 6.37 0.59 10.24
C LYS A 46 6.54 -0.72 9.47
N SER A 47 5.43 -1.42 9.21
CA SER A 47 5.44 -2.70 8.48
C SER A 47 5.86 -2.55 7.03
N SER A 48 5.64 -1.38 6.41
CA SER A 48 6.09 -1.11 5.04
C SER A 48 7.61 -1.03 4.90
N PHE A 49 8.35 -0.76 5.97
CA PHE A 49 9.83 -0.72 5.98
C PHE A 49 10.46 -2.09 6.24
N LEU A 50 9.66 -3.10 6.60
CA LEU A 50 10.20 -4.40 6.97
C LEU A 50 10.61 -5.19 5.72
N PRO A 51 11.66 -6.03 5.84
CA PRO A 51 11.96 -7.02 4.81
C PRO A 51 10.74 -7.87 4.47
N VAL A 52 10.59 -8.27 3.20
CA VAL A 52 9.37 -8.93 2.73
C VAL A 52 9.05 -10.25 3.44
N ASN A 53 10.06 -10.91 3.99
CA ASN A 53 9.96 -12.15 4.76
C ASN A 53 9.76 -11.94 6.28
N ALA A 54 9.72 -10.70 6.76
CA ALA A 54 9.52 -10.42 8.18
C ALA A 54 8.10 -10.86 8.62
N PRO A 55 7.93 -11.30 9.89
CA PRO A 55 6.62 -11.71 10.40
C PRO A 55 5.54 -10.64 10.24
N LEU A 56 5.90 -9.38 10.51
CA LEU A 56 5.02 -8.21 10.40
C LEU A 56 5.06 -7.52 9.03
N SER A 57 5.74 -8.09 8.03
CA SER A 57 5.72 -7.59 6.65
C SER A 57 4.29 -7.53 6.10
N LEU A 58 4.01 -6.52 5.25
CA LEU A 58 2.76 -6.44 4.50
C LEU A 58 2.71 -7.43 3.33
N TRP A 59 3.81 -8.11 3.02
CA TRP A 59 3.87 -9.15 2.00
C TRP A 59 3.52 -10.52 2.57
N ASP A 60 2.71 -11.27 1.82
CA ASP A 60 2.50 -12.70 2.02
C ASP A 60 3.68 -13.48 1.42
N SER A 61 4.42 -14.19 2.27
CA SER A 61 5.59 -14.97 1.84
C SER A 61 5.23 -16.11 0.90
N MET A 62 4.11 -16.81 1.14
CA MET A 62 3.66 -17.89 0.25
C MET A 62 3.27 -17.34 -1.13
N TYR A 63 2.67 -16.14 -1.15
CA TYR A 63 2.38 -15.46 -2.42
C TYR A 63 3.67 -15.13 -3.17
N LEU A 64 4.69 -14.58 -2.51
CA LEU A 64 5.97 -14.26 -3.15
C LEU A 64 6.69 -15.49 -3.67
N GLU A 65 6.65 -16.61 -2.93
CA GLU A 65 7.21 -17.89 -3.37
C GLU A 65 6.51 -18.42 -4.63
N ALA A 66 5.18 -18.29 -4.70
CA ALA A 66 4.41 -18.65 -5.89
C ALA A 66 4.61 -17.69 -7.08
N ASN A 67 5.20 -16.52 -6.87
CA ASN A 67 5.39 -15.47 -7.88
C ASN A 67 6.87 -15.07 -7.99
N PRO A 68 7.75 -15.94 -8.50
CA PRO A 68 9.20 -15.72 -8.49
C PRO A 68 9.66 -14.48 -9.26
N LYS A 69 8.98 -14.10 -10.36
CA LYS A 69 9.27 -12.86 -11.09
C LYS A 69 9.03 -11.61 -10.23
N LEU A 70 7.97 -11.63 -9.41
CA LEU A 70 7.68 -10.52 -8.49
C LEU A 70 8.73 -10.43 -7.40
N LYS A 71 9.10 -11.57 -6.80
CA LYS A 71 10.17 -11.63 -5.81
C LYS A 71 11.48 -11.09 -6.38
N GLN A 72 11.85 -11.50 -7.60
CA GLN A 72 13.02 -10.97 -8.31
C GLN A 72 12.94 -9.45 -8.50
N ALA A 73 11.79 -8.92 -8.94
CA ALA A 73 11.62 -7.47 -9.12
C ALA A 73 11.81 -6.68 -7.81
N ILE A 74 11.35 -7.24 -6.68
CA ILE A 74 11.55 -6.65 -5.35
C ILE A 74 13.04 -6.69 -4.96
N ASP A 75 13.70 -7.82 -5.15
CA ASP A 75 15.12 -7.99 -4.85
C ASP A 75 15.99 -7.03 -5.70
N GLU A 76 15.69 -6.90 -6.99
CA GLU A 76 16.35 -5.96 -7.89
C GLU A 76 16.11 -4.50 -7.49
N PHE A 77 14.91 -4.17 -7.01
CA PHE A 77 14.61 -2.82 -6.52
C PHE A 77 15.40 -2.49 -5.24
N ASN A 78 15.43 -3.42 -4.29
CA ASN A 78 16.16 -3.28 -3.03
C ASN A 78 17.68 -3.20 -3.25
N THR A 79 18.20 -3.90 -4.26
CA THR A 79 19.64 -3.94 -4.59
C THR A 79 20.10 -2.86 -5.57
N GLY A 80 19.21 -1.96 -6.00
CA GLY A 80 19.60 -0.84 -6.85
C GLY A 80 19.56 -1.11 -8.37
N LYS A 81 19.08 -2.29 -8.79
CA LYS A 81 19.09 -2.71 -10.21
C LYS A 81 17.84 -2.29 -10.98
N ARG A 82 16.71 -2.12 -10.30
CA ARG A 82 15.41 -1.77 -10.90
C ARG A 82 14.77 -0.59 -10.15
N GLY A 83 14.01 0.25 -10.84
CA GLY A 83 13.15 1.27 -10.22
C GLY A 83 13.88 2.40 -9.47
N GLN A 84 15.17 2.63 -9.74
CA GLN A 84 15.97 3.62 -9.00
C GLN A 84 15.64 5.06 -9.39
N ALA A 85 15.13 5.31 -10.60
CA ALA A 85 14.70 6.63 -11.01
C ALA A 85 13.60 7.18 -10.09
N LEU A 86 12.76 6.32 -9.49
CA LEU A 86 11.74 6.73 -8.52
C LEU A 86 12.30 7.43 -7.29
N LYS A 87 13.49 7.04 -6.83
CA LYS A 87 14.12 7.62 -5.63
C LYS A 87 14.59 9.07 -5.83
N LYS A 88 14.61 9.55 -7.07
CA LYS A 88 15.05 10.90 -7.46
C LYS A 88 13.89 11.86 -7.68
N ILE A 89 12.65 11.39 -7.57
CA ILE A 89 11.44 12.16 -7.83
C ILE A 89 11.06 12.92 -6.56
N ASP A 90 10.73 14.20 -6.71
CA ASP A 90 10.12 15.00 -5.66
C ASP A 90 8.60 14.91 -5.85
N VAL A 91 7.94 14.19 -4.96
CA VAL A 91 6.49 13.96 -5.03
C VAL A 91 5.68 15.06 -4.34
N HIS A 92 6.33 15.94 -3.58
CA HIS A 92 5.72 17.08 -2.90
C HIS A 92 5.87 18.32 -3.78
N THR A 93 5.20 18.27 -4.92
CA THR A 93 5.34 19.30 -5.94
C THR A 93 4.08 19.42 -6.80
N THR A 94 4.03 20.46 -7.63
CA THR A 94 2.91 20.67 -8.56
C THR A 94 3.03 19.75 -9.77
N LYS A 95 1.92 19.49 -10.45
CA LYS A 95 1.89 18.62 -11.64
C LYS A 95 2.88 19.06 -12.73
N ASP A 96 3.05 20.37 -12.94
CA ASP A 96 3.87 20.92 -14.02
C ASP A 96 5.36 20.77 -13.70
N ARG A 97 5.73 20.97 -12.42
CA ARG A 97 7.09 20.73 -11.94
C ARG A 97 7.44 19.25 -11.95
N LEU A 98 6.50 18.39 -11.53
CA LEU A 98 6.67 16.94 -11.60
C LEU A 98 6.85 16.46 -13.05
N HIS A 99 6.01 16.94 -13.97
CA HIS A 99 6.13 16.61 -15.40
C HIS A 99 7.54 16.93 -15.92
N LYS A 100 8.01 18.16 -15.68
CA LYS A 100 9.36 18.57 -16.08
C LYS A 100 10.44 17.68 -15.45
N GLN A 101 10.35 17.43 -14.14
CA GLN A 101 11.30 16.57 -13.44
C GLN A 101 11.36 15.16 -14.03
N LEU A 102 10.22 14.56 -14.37
CA LEU A 102 10.16 13.23 -14.96
C LEU A 102 10.85 13.19 -16.33
N LEU A 103 10.63 14.19 -17.17
CA LEU A 103 11.32 14.30 -18.45
C LEU A 103 12.83 14.48 -18.28
N ASP A 104 13.26 15.34 -17.35
CA ASP A 104 14.68 15.58 -17.05
C ASP A 104 15.37 14.31 -16.51
N LEU A 105 14.62 13.43 -15.84
CA LEU A 105 15.09 12.12 -15.38
C LEU A 105 15.05 11.03 -16.47
N GLY A 106 14.64 11.37 -17.70
CA GLY A 106 14.62 10.45 -18.84
C GLY A 106 13.39 9.55 -18.89
N PHE A 107 12.31 9.88 -18.19
CA PHE A 107 11.04 9.18 -18.38
C PHE A 107 10.42 9.56 -19.72
N VAL A 108 9.82 8.58 -20.38
CA VAL A 108 8.88 8.79 -21.48
C VAL A 108 7.47 8.65 -20.96
N TRP A 109 6.48 9.22 -21.65
CA TRP A 109 5.11 9.19 -21.17
C TRP A 109 4.07 9.07 -22.26
N THR A 110 2.91 8.58 -21.86
CA THR A 110 1.70 8.50 -22.68
C THR A 110 0.50 8.96 -21.88
N GLU A 111 -0.55 9.37 -22.58
CA GLU A 111 -1.82 9.73 -21.96
C GLU A 111 -2.90 8.70 -22.31
N VAL A 112 -3.64 8.25 -21.30
CA VAL A 112 -4.69 7.24 -21.46
C VAL A 112 -5.98 7.63 -20.72
N PRO A 113 -7.16 7.24 -21.21
CA PRO A 113 -8.40 7.41 -20.47
C PRO A 113 -8.40 6.67 -19.12
N LEU A 114 -8.81 7.35 -18.05
CA LEU A 114 -8.89 6.76 -16.72
C LEU A 114 -10.05 5.76 -16.63
N THR A 115 -9.72 4.49 -16.38
CA THR A 115 -10.72 3.42 -16.28
C THR A 115 -11.54 3.49 -14.98
N ALA A 116 -12.85 3.27 -15.09
CA ALA A 116 -13.83 3.16 -14.01
C ALA A 116 -14.28 1.69 -13.76
N GLY A 117 -13.41 0.72 -14.05
CA GLY A 117 -13.72 -0.71 -14.04
C GLY A 117 -13.94 -1.28 -15.44
N LYS A 118 -14.74 -2.36 -15.55
CA LYS A 118 -14.94 -3.18 -16.76
C LYS A 118 -15.24 -2.35 -18.04
N LYS A 119 -14.20 -1.98 -18.80
CA LYS A 119 -14.28 -1.21 -20.05
C LYS A 119 -15.17 0.04 -19.95
N ARG A 120 -15.11 0.72 -18.81
CA ARG A 120 -15.75 2.01 -18.58
C ARG A 120 -14.69 3.03 -18.24
N TYR A 121 -14.97 4.28 -18.54
CA TYR A 121 -14.05 5.40 -18.35
C TYR A 121 -14.76 6.51 -17.58
N TRP A 122 -14.01 7.18 -16.73
CA TRP A 122 -14.51 8.35 -16.01
C TRP A 122 -14.58 9.55 -16.95
N THR A 123 -15.68 10.29 -16.86
CA THR A 123 -15.82 11.62 -17.47
C THR A 123 -15.53 12.70 -16.44
N VAL A 124 -15.16 13.89 -16.88
CA VAL A 124 -14.87 15.05 -16.00
C VAL A 124 -16.10 15.48 -15.18
N THR A 125 -17.31 15.13 -15.62
CA THR A 125 -18.56 15.39 -14.88
C THR A 125 -18.79 14.38 -13.75
N GLY A 126 -17.99 13.33 -13.66
CA GLY A 126 -18.14 12.23 -12.70
C GLY A 126 -19.03 11.08 -13.15
N ASP A 127 -19.50 11.11 -14.41
CA ASP A 127 -20.24 10.00 -15.01
C ASP A 127 -19.29 8.96 -15.61
N LYS A 128 -19.83 7.77 -15.94
CA LYS A 128 -19.06 6.68 -16.57
C LYS A 128 -19.55 6.45 -17.99
N THR A 129 -18.64 6.37 -18.95
CA THR A 129 -18.96 6.03 -20.35
C THR A 129 -18.23 4.76 -20.80
N LYS A 130 -18.76 4.06 -21.81
CA LYS A 130 -18.04 2.97 -22.50
C LYS A 130 -17.25 3.47 -23.70
N ASP A 131 -17.49 4.70 -24.15
CA ASP A 131 -16.77 5.32 -25.25
C ASP A 131 -15.39 5.80 -24.78
N LYS A 132 -14.34 5.15 -25.27
CA LYS A 132 -12.94 5.49 -24.95
C LYS A 132 -12.46 6.75 -25.67
N ASN A 133 -13.23 7.28 -26.62
CA ASN A 133 -12.91 8.45 -27.42
C ASN A 133 -13.80 9.67 -27.08
N ALA A 134 -14.61 9.58 -26.02
CA ALA A 134 -15.41 10.70 -25.54
C ALA A 134 -14.51 11.93 -25.26
N LYS A 135 -14.96 13.12 -25.66
CA LYS A 135 -14.17 14.35 -25.54
C LYS A 135 -13.94 14.82 -24.10
N ASN A 136 -14.77 14.34 -23.16
CA ASN A 136 -14.82 14.79 -21.78
C ASN A 136 -14.31 13.73 -20.80
N LEU A 137 -13.39 12.86 -21.24
CA LEU A 137 -12.79 11.84 -20.41
C LEU A 137 -11.79 12.43 -19.42
N VAL A 138 -11.72 11.84 -18.23
CA VAL A 138 -10.60 12.08 -17.32
C VAL A 138 -9.40 11.32 -17.86
N MET A 139 -8.34 12.05 -18.14
CA MET A 139 -7.09 11.49 -18.62
C MET A 139 -6.14 11.19 -17.47
N MET A 140 -5.34 10.15 -17.63
CA MET A 140 -4.25 9.77 -16.74
C MET A 140 -2.97 9.74 -17.57
N GLN A 141 -1.91 10.33 -17.03
CA GLN A 141 -0.60 10.28 -17.65
C GLN A 141 0.18 9.12 -17.02
N ILE A 142 0.83 8.31 -17.86
CA ILE A 142 1.68 7.20 -17.43
C ILE A 142 3.09 7.49 -17.93
N TYR A 143 4.03 7.61 -17.00
CA TYR A 143 5.45 7.79 -17.26
C TYR A 143 6.17 6.49 -16.97
N VAL A 144 7.12 6.13 -17.83
CA VAL A 144 7.96 4.95 -17.67
C VAL A 144 9.42 5.28 -17.97
N HIS A 145 10.34 4.61 -17.29
CA HIS A 145 11.77 4.79 -17.46
C HIS A 145 12.45 3.43 -17.72
N GLN A 146 13.61 3.45 -18.37
CA GLN A 146 14.37 2.25 -18.80
C GLN A 146 14.74 1.27 -17.67
N ASP A 147 14.73 1.72 -16.42
CA ASP A 147 15.00 0.86 -15.25
C ASP A 147 13.72 0.20 -14.69
N GLY A 148 12.59 0.29 -15.40
CA GLY A 148 11.31 -0.25 -14.97
C GLY A 148 10.53 0.62 -13.97
N SER A 149 11.00 1.83 -13.66
CA SER A 149 10.21 2.80 -12.89
C SER A 149 8.95 3.19 -13.66
N MET A 150 7.82 3.29 -12.95
CA MET A 150 6.55 3.76 -13.49
C MET A 150 5.93 4.80 -12.56
N VAL A 151 5.42 5.89 -13.13
CA VAL A 151 4.68 6.93 -12.41
C VAL A 151 3.34 7.13 -13.10
N ARG A 152 2.25 7.12 -12.32
CA ARG A 152 0.92 7.43 -12.83
C ARG A 152 0.41 8.70 -12.20
N ILE A 153 0.03 9.67 -13.03
CA ILE A 153 -0.50 10.96 -12.60
C ILE A 153 -1.97 11.05 -12.99
N LYS A 154 -2.83 11.23 -11.99
CA LYS A 154 -4.25 11.57 -12.16
C LYS A 154 -4.44 13.02 -11.75
N SER A 155 -4.13 13.93 -12.67
CA SER A 155 -4.08 15.38 -12.41
C SER A 155 -5.42 16.00 -12.04
N LEU A 156 -6.53 15.42 -12.48
CA LEU A 156 -7.89 15.82 -12.08
C LEU A 156 -8.45 14.95 -10.94
N GLY A 157 -7.64 14.05 -10.40
CA GLY A 157 -8.10 13.08 -9.41
C GLY A 157 -9.07 12.05 -9.99
N ILE A 158 -10.00 11.56 -9.17
CA ILE A 158 -11.06 10.61 -9.59
C ILE A 158 -12.42 11.18 -9.22
N PRO A 159 -13.24 11.64 -10.19
CA PRO A 159 -14.54 12.25 -9.92
C PRO A 159 -15.64 11.22 -9.61
N ASP A 160 -15.34 10.28 -8.72
CA ASP A 160 -16.26 9.22 -8.31
C ASP A 160 -17.32 9.77 -7.34
N LYS A 161 -18.48 10.20 -7.85
CA LYS A 161 -19.59 10.66 -7.00
C LYS A 161 -20.21 9.55 -6.13
N SER A 162 -19.91 8.29 -6.44
CA SER A 162 -20.46 7.11 -5.75
C SER A 162 -19.51 6.48 -4.74
N GLY A 163 -18.27 6.95 -4.67
CA GLY A 163 -17.23 6.40 -3.82
C GLY A 163 -17.41 6.80 -2.36
N LYS A 164 -16.89 5.98 -1.45
CA LYS A 164 -16.76 6.30 -0.01
C LYS A 164 -15.98 7.60 0.23
N TYR A 165 -15.13 7.99 -0.72
CA TYR A 165 -14.41 9.27 -0.78
C TYR A 165 -14.68 9.93 -2.14
N PRO A 166 -15.76 10.73 -2.26
CA PRO A 166 -16.14 11.33 -3.53
C PRO A 166 -15.13 12.40 -3.96
N GLN A 167 -14.78 12.41 -5.25
CA GLN A 167 -13.69 13.25 -5.79
C GLN A 167 -12.35 13.05 -5.05
N ARG A 168 -11.62 11.99 -5.40
CA ARG A 168 -10.24 11.86 -4.92
C ARG A 168 -9.43 13.02 -5.49
N LEU A 169 -8.64 13.69 -4.65
CA LEU A 169 -7.76 14.78 -5.05
C LEU A 169 -6.81 14.35 -6.17
N PRO A 170 -6.21 15.31 -6.90
CA PRO A 170 -5.09 15.04 -7.79
C PRO A 170 -4.04 14.18 -7.09
N GLN A 171 -3.63 13.08 -7.74
CA GLN A 171 -2.78 12.07 -7.09
C GLN A 171 -1.74 11.46 -8.02
N ILE A 172 -0.60 11.12 -7.43
CA ILE A 172 0.50 10.36 -8.01
C ILE A 172 0.48 8.94 -7.44
N LEU A 173 0.86 7.98 -8.27
CA LEU A 173 1.24 6.64 -7.83
C LEU A 173 2.62 6.31 -8.39
N LEU A 174 3.47 5.76 -7.54
CA LEU A 174 4.77 5.21 -7.92
C LEU A 174 4.66 3.68 -7.97
N GLY A 175 5.27 3.07 -8.96
CA GLY A 175 5.29 1.62 -9.12
C GLY A 175 6.45 1.14 -9.96
N VAL A 176 6.66 -0.16 -9.95
CA VAL A 176 7.74 -0.82 -10.70
C VAL A 176 7.14 -1.87 -11.60
N LEU A 177 7.62 -1.95 -12.84
CA LEU A 177 7.18 -2.96 -13.82
C LEU A 177 7.80 -4.33 -13.51
N LEU A 178 7.06 -5.39 -13.84
CA LEU A 178 7.44 -6.79 -13.67
C LEU A 178 8.31 -7.26 -14.83
N ASP A 179 7.89 -6.99 -16.06
CA ASP A 179 8.62 -7.27 -17.28
C ASP A 179 9.07 -5.96 -17.94
N ILE A 180 10.38 -5.89 -18.21
CA ILE A 180 11.06 -4.77 -18.87
C ILE A 180 11.88 -5.27 -20.07
N SER A 181 11.51 -6.41 -20.66
CA SER A 181 12.24 -7.09 -21.74
C SER A 181 12.31 -6.31 -23.05
N SER A 182 11.47 -5.29 -23.24
CA SER A 182 11.63 -4.40 -24.39
C SER A 182 12.90 -3.56 -24.28
N GLN A 183 13.53 -3.26 -25.41
CA GLN A 183 14.71 -2.40 -25.46
C GLN A 183 14.37 -0.92 -25.26
N SER A 184 13.10 -0.55 -25.45
CA SER A 184 12.62 0.83 -25.40
C SER A 184 11.51 0.99 -24.37
N PRO A 185 11.60 2.01 -23.48
CA PRO A 185 10.55 2.28 -22.50
C PRO A 185 9.18 2.59 -23.14
N ASN A 186 9.16 3.10 -24.37
CA ASN A 186 7.90 3.39 -25.08
C ASN A 186 7.08 2.13 -25.39
N ASP A 187 7.73 0.97 -25.39
CA ASP A 187 7.12 -0.31 -25.75
C ASP A 187 6.81 -1.17 -24.52
N TYR A 188 7.03 -0.66 -23.30
CA TYR A 188 6.70 -1.39 -22.08
C TYR A 188 5.19 -1.57 -21.93
N ASP A 189 4.77 -2.77 -21.53
CA ASP A 189 3.41 -2.99 -21.09
C ASP A 189 3.17 -2.23 -19.77
N THR A 190 2.36 -1.19 -19.83
CA THR A 190 2.00 -0.35 -18.67
C THR A 190 0.71 -0.81 -17.98
N SER A 191 0.17 -1.96 -18.40
CA SER A 191 -1.03 -2.56 -17.82
C SER A 191 -0.88 -2.83 -16.32
N TYR A 192 -2.02 -2.95 -15.64
CA TYR A 192 -2.02 -3.30 -14.22
C TYR A 192 -1.44 -4.70 -13.96
N ASP A 193 -1.48 -5.60 -14.94
CA ASP A 193 -0.95 -6.96 -14.80
C ASP A 193 0.58 -6.95 -14.80
N ASN A 194 1.21 -6.08 -15.60
CA ASN A 194 2.67 -5.92 -15.62
C ASN A 194 3.21 -4.99 -14.52
N GLU A 195 2.37 -4.32 -13.74
CA GLU A 195 2.84 -3.65 -12.52
C GLU A 195 3.23 -4.71 -11.48
N ALA A 196 4.48 -4.73 -11.02
CA ALA A 196 4.95 -5.67 -10.00
C ALA A 196 4.41 -5.26 -8.62
N PHE A 197 4.74 -4.04 -8.20
CA PHE A 197 4.40 -3.51 -6.87
C PHE A 197 4.31 -1.98 -6.91
N LYS A 198 3.80 -1.40 -5.82
CA LYS A 198 3.80 0.04 -5.59
C LYS A 198 4.94 0.45 -4.70
N VAL A 199 5.33 1.72 -4.79
CA VAL A 199 6.38 2.30 -3.94
C VAL A 199 5.76 3.39 -3.07
N THR A 200 6.04 3.37 -1.77
CA THR A 200 5.60 4.43 -0.84
C THR A 200 6.41 5.71 -1.06
N VAL A 201 5.99 6.84 -0.46
CA VAL A 201 6.75 8.11 -0.49
C VAL A 201 8.19 7.92 0.00
N GLU A 202 8.37 7.05 0.99
CA GLU A 202 9.66 6.75 1.61
C GLU A 202 10.49 5.72 0.84
N GLY A 203 10.01 5.28 -0.33
CA GLY A 203 10.76 4.42 -1.23
C GLY A 203 10.64 2.93 -0.94
N ASN A 204 9.63 2.47 -0.19
CA ASN A 204 9.48 1.05 0.15
C ASN A 204 8.57 0.29 -0.83
N PRO A 205 8.93 -0.94 -1.24
CA PRO A 205 8.09 -1.75 -2.11
C PRO A 205 6.94 -2.41 -1.34
N VAL A 206 5.70 -2.20 -1.79
CA VAL A 206 4.48 -2.70 -1.14
C VAL A 206 3.50 -3.30 -2.16
N PRO A 207 2.61 -4.21 -1.73
CA PRO A 207 1.61 -4.81 -2.62
C PRO A 207 0.83 -3.78 -3.44
N LYS A 208 0.64 -4.06 -4.74
CA LYS A 208 0.03 -3.11 -5.68
C LYS A 208 -1.48 -2.88 -5.49
N SER A 209 -2.12 -3.59 -4.58
CA SER A 209 -3.57 -3.60 -4.42
C SER A 209 -3.98 -3.90 -2.98
N PRO A 210 -5.14 -3.41 -2.52
CA PRO A 210 -5.70 -3.77 -1.22
C PRO A 210 -6.37 -5.16 -1.25
N SER A 211 -5.77 -6.15 -1.92
CA SER A 211 -6.36 -7.48 -2.07
C SER A 211 -5.31 -8.59 -1.93
N PRO A 212 -5.59 -9.67 -1.16
CA PRO A 212 -4.70 -10.83 -1.02
C PRO A 212 -4.29 -11.46 -2.34
N LYS A 213 -5.08 -11.29 -3.41
CA LYS A 213 -4.76 -11.72 -4.77
C LYS A 213 -3.46 -11.10 -5.33
N PHE A 214 -2.98 -10.02 -4.71
CA PHE A 214 -1.76 -9.31 -5.08
C PHE A 214 -0.71 -9.34 -3.96
N GLY A 215 -0.80 -10.33 -3.06
CA GLY A 215 0.24 -10.60 -2.07
C GLY A 215 0.20 -9.74 -0.81
N ILE A 216 -0.88 -8.97 -0.58
CA ILE A 216 -1.04 -8.29 0.71
C ILE A 216 -1.38 -9.31 1.80
N LYS A 217 -0.60 -9.27 2.88
CA LYS A 217 -0.87 -9.92 4.15
C LYS A 217 -1.35 -8.86 5.13
N ILE A 218 -2.33 -9.21 5.98
CA ILE A 218 -2.71 -8.39 7.13
C ILE A 218 -1.95 -8.98 8.32
N PRO A 219 -0.89 -8.30 8.83
CA PRO A 219 -0.17 -8.80 9.99
C PRO A 219 -1.08 -8.88 11.20
N ASP A 220 -0.82 -9.86 12.04
CA ASP A 220 -1.43 -9.91 13.37
C ASP A 220 -0.74 -8.86 14.25
N TYR A 221 -1.36 -7.70 14.38
CA TYR A 221 -0.87 -6.65 15.27
C TYR A 221 -1.49 -6.86 16.66
N PRO A 222 -0.68 -7.21 17.68
CA PRO A 222 -1.20 -7.41 19.03
C PRO A 222 -1.95 -6.17 19.51
N GLY A 223 -3.12 -6.39 20.11
CA GLY A 223 -3.96 -5.32 20.65
C GLY A 223 -4.92 -4.67 19.64
N PHE A 224 -4.97 -5.13 18.39
CA PHE A 224 -6.01 -4.71 17.44
C PHE A 224 -7.04 -5.81 17.21
N SER A 225 -8.32 -5.44 17.25
CA SER A 225 -9.40 -6.39 16.93
C SER A 225 -9.40 -6.75 15.43
N PRO A 226 -9.93 -7.93 15.06
CA PRO A 226 -10.08 -8.30 13.65
C PRO A 226 -10.87 -7.29 12.81
N SER A 227 -11.82 -6.59 13.43
CA SER A 227 -12.61 -5.54 12.76
C SER A 227 -11.77 -4.32 12.38
N VAL A 228 -10.78 -3.97 13.22
CA VAL A 228 -9.85 -2.85 13.00
C VAL A 228 -8.80 -3.24 11.97
N LEU A 229 -8.29 -4.47 12.03
CA LEU A 229 -7.33 -5.00 11.06
C LEU A 229 -7.86 -5.01 9.61
N LYS A 230 -9.18 -5.09 9.41
CA LYS A 230 -9.80 -4.93 8.08
C LYS A 230 -9.51 -3.58 7.40
N LYS A 231 -9.01 -2.59 8.14
CA LYS A 231 -8.62 -1.27 7.60
C LYS A 231 -7.19 -1.24 7.04
N VAL A 232 -6.36 -2.25 7.30
CA VAL A 232 -4.96 -2.29 6.83
C VAL A 232 -4.83 -2.07 5.32
N PRO A 233 -5.64 -2.71 4.44
CA PRO A 233 -5.54 -2.49 3.00
C PRO A 233 -5.84 -1.04 2.58
N ASP A 234 -6.83 -0.40 3.21
CA ASP A 234 -7.19 0.99 2.94
C ASP A 234 -6.07 1.95 3.39
N ILE A 235 -5.48 1.70 4.57
CA ILE A 235 -4.35 2.47 5.10
C ILE A 235 -3.15 2.36 4.15
N LEU A 236 -2.79 1.15 3.72
CA LEU A 236 -1.72 0.94 2.75
C LEU A 236 -1.98 1.73 1.46
N MET A 237 -3.22 1.70 0.95
CA MET A 237 -3.58 2.48 -0.24
C MET A 237 -3.49 3.99 -0.01
N GLY A 238 -3.70 4.47 1.21
CA GLY A 238 -3.44 5.87 1.57
C GLY A 238 -1.96 6.25 1.48
N MET A 239 -1.04 5.32 1.80
CA MET A 239 0.40 5.57 1.76
C MET A 239 1.00 5.64 0.34
N VAL A 240 0.34 5.01 -0.64
CA VAL A 240 0.83 4.95 -2.04
C VAL A 240 0.07 5.88 -2.99
N HIS A 241 -1.03 6.47 -2.54
CA HIS A 241 -1.73 7.53 -3.26
C HIS A 241 -1.27 8.87 -2.73
N ILE A 242 -0.30 9.46 -3.43
CA ILE A 242 0.36 10.68 -2.98
C ILE A 242 -0.41 11.86 -3.56
N SER A 243 -0.89 12.77 -2.71
CA SER A 243 -1.57 13.99 -3.18
C SER A 243 -0.61 14.90 -3.92
N LEU A 244 -1.04 15.43 -5.06
CA LEU A 244 -0.35 16.52 -5.75
C LEU A 244 -0.66 17.85 -5.09
N GLU A 245 0.33 18.73 -5.05
CA GLU A 245 0.11 20.13 -4.70
C GLU A 245 -0.65 20.82 -5.85
N ASN A 246 -1.56 21.72 -5.47
CA ASN A 246 -2.30 22.56 -6.42
C ASN A 246 -1.47 23.74 -6.87
#